data_AF-A0A7C6LQM0-F1
#
_entry.id   AF-A0A7C6LQM0-F1
#
_cell.length_a   1.000
_cell.length_b   1.000
_cell.length_c   1.000
_cell.angle_alpha   90.00
_cell.angle_beta   90.00
_cell.angle_gamma   90.00
#
_symmetry.space_group_name_H-M   'P 1'
#
loop_
_entity.id
_entity.type
_entity.pdbx_description
1 polymer ?
#
loop_
_entity_poly.entity_id
_entity_poly.type
_entity_poly.pdbx_seq_one_letter_code
_entity_poly.pdbx_strand_id
1 'polypeptide(L)'
;MSQISRRDFLKLCAGSVAAVSLSQLLFPELAKAAPASGKPPVIWLQGASCTGCSISVLNSGQPGMKEILTEIIDLKFHPNVSAAAGELAMRVIDETKDAGKFYLVVEGAVPTKDGGIYCTVGEKNGQHVIFKDRLIELAEKAEAVIAIGTCASYGGVPAADPNPTGCKGVQAVLEEAGVQTPVVNVPGCPTHPDWFVG
;
A
#
# COMPACT_ATOMS: atom_id res chain seq x y z
N MET A 1 12.09 27.98 28.94
CA MET A 1 12.42 27.71 27.52
C MET A 1 13.90 28.04 27.34
N SER A 2 14.76 27.05 27.13
CA SER A 2 16.21 27.30 26.98
C SER A 2 16.47 28.07 25.68
N GLN A 3 17.14 29.22 25.77
CA GLN A 3 17.51 30.00 24.59
C GLN A 3 18.58 29.26 23.80
N ILE A 4 18.27 28.86 22.57
CA ILE A 4 19.21 28.24 21.63
C ILE A 4 20.22 29.31 21.21
N SER A 5 21.52 29.02 21.34
CA SER A 5 22.55 29.95 20.87
C SER A 5 22.63 29.94 19.34
N ARG A 6 23.06 31.06 18.74
CA ARG A 6 23.25 31.17 17.27
C ARG A 6 24.13 30.04 16.71
N ARG A 7 25.13 29.59 17.48
CA ARG A 7 26.04 28.52 17.06
C ARG A 7 25.35 27.16 17.05
N ASP A 8 24.50 26.90 18.03
CA ASP A 8 23.75 25.65 18.11
C ASP A 8 22.68 25.59 17.02
N PHE A 9 22.02 26.71 16.73
CA PHE A 9 21.09 26.82 15.60
C PHE A 9 21.78 26.52 14.27
N LEU A 10 22.96 27.11 14.01
CA LEU A 10 23.70 26.86 12.77
C LEU A 10 24.20 25.43 12.64
N LYS A 11 24.62 24.79 13.74
CA LYS A 11 24.98 23.36 13.75
C LYS A 11 23.78 22.47 13.46
N LEU A 12 22.62 22.81 14.03
CA LEU A 12 21.38 22.07 13.78
C LEU A 12 20.98 22.18 12.30
N CYS A 13 20.98 23.40 11.73
CA CYS A 13 20.69 23.60 10.31
C CYS A 13 21.68 22.85 9.41
N ALA A 14 22.98 22.94 9.68
CA ALA A 14 23.99 22.23 8.89
C ALA A 14 23.86 20.70 9.01
N GLY A 15 23.57 20.19 10.21
CA GLY A 15 23.32 18.77 10.45
C GLY A 15 22.07 18.26 9.72
N SER A 16 20.97 19.01 9.77
CA SER A 16 19.74 18.66 9.07
C SER A 16 19.91 18.70 7.55
N VAL A 17 20.59 19.72 7.01
CA VAL A 17 20.90 19.79 5.57
C VAL A 17 21.78 18.62 5.16
N ALA A 18 22.83 18.31 5.92
CA ALA A 18 23.69 17.16 5.64
C ALA A 18 22.90 15.84 5.70
N ALA A 19 22.00 15.66 6.67
CA ALA A 19 21.17 14.47 6.79
C ALA A 19 20.21 14.32 5.61
N VAL A 20 19.53 15.40 5.19
CA VAL A 20 18.60 15.39 4.05
C VAL A 20 19.34 15.20 2.71
N SER A 21 20.49 15.86 2.53
CA SER A 21 21.30 15.67 1.32
C SER A 21 21.90 14.27 1.26
N LEU A 22 22.34 13.73 2.39
CA LEU A 22 22.88 12.37 2.46
C LEU A 22 21.78 11.33 2.26
N SER A 23 20.56 11.56 2.75
CA SER A 23 19.43 10.67 2.48
C SER A 23 19.11 10.63 0.99
N GLN A 24 19.05 11.78 0.31
CA GLN A 24 18.86 11.84 -1.15
C GLN A 24 19.94 11.13 -1.95
N LEU A 25 21.19 11.08 -1.46
CA LEU A 25 22.30 10.37 -2.09
C LEU A 25 22.29 8.87 -1.78
N LEU A 26 21.89 8.47 -0.57
CA LEU A 26 21.89 7.09 -0.12
C LEU A 26 20.67 6.30 -0.59
N PHE A 27 19.48 6.91 -0.66
CA PHE A 27 18.26 6.23 -1.11
C PHE A 27 18.39 5.54 -2.48
N PRO A 28 18.91 6.18 -3.54
CA PRO A 28 19.08 5.52 -4.83
C PRO A 28 20.13 4.41 -4.82
N GLU A 29 21.21 4.53 -4.01
CA GLU A 29 22.21 3.46 -3.86
C GLU A 29 21.68 2.28 -3.05
N LEU A 30 20.92 2.52 -1.98
CA LEU A 30 20.22 1.46 -1.22
C LEU A 30 19.14 0.77 -2.06
N ALA A 31 18.37 1.54 -2.84
CA ALA A 31 17.40 1.00 -3.80
C ALA A 31 18.07 0.17 -4.90
N LYS A 32 19.29 0.55 -5.32
CA LYS A 32 20.13 -0.22 -6.26
C LYS A 32 20.89 -1.38 -5.63
N ALA A 33 21.06 -1.42 -4.31
CA ALA A 33 21.72 -2.50 -3.58
C ALA A 33 20.72 -3.59 -3.10
N ALA A 34 19.45 -3.23 -2.88
CA ALA A 34 18.34 -4.16 -2.64
C ALA A 34 18.15 -5.29 -3.70
N PRO A 35 18.41 -5.10 -5.00
CA PRO A 35 18.21 -6.12 -6.04
C PRO A 35 19.13 -7.34 -5.92
N ALA A 36 20.13 -7.32 -5.03
CA ALA A 36 20.92 -8.53 -4.72
C ALA A 36 20.04 -9.70 -4.21
N SER A 37 18.80 -9.41 -3.79
CA SER A 37 17.79 -10.37 -3.30
C SER A 37 16.63 -10.62 -4.28
N GLY A 38 16.61 -9.99 -5.46
CA GLY A 38 15.46 -9.95 -6.37
C GLY A 38 14.43 -8.85 -6.00
N LYS A 39 13.55 -8.52 -6.95
CA LYS A 39 12.50 -7.50 -6.74
C LYS A 39 11.37 -8.07 -5.85
N PRO A 40 10.95 -7.36 -4.78
CA PRO A 40 9.87 -7.83 -3.93
C PRO A 40 8.56 -7.97 -4.73
N PRO A 41 7.88 -9.13 -4.65
CA PRO A 41 6.55 -9.30 -5.22
C PRO A 41 5.53 -8.40 -4.53
N VAL A 42 4.72 -7.70 -5.31
CA VAL A 42 3.66 -6.81 -4.80
C VAL A 42 2.32 -7.21 -5.39
N ILE A 43 1.32 -7.38 -4.53
CA ILE A 43 -0.08 -7.51 -4.90
C ILE A 43 -0.79 -6.23 -4.48
N TRP A 44 -1.50 -5.58 -5.41
CA TRP A 44 -2.31 -4.40 -5.13
C TRP A 44 -3.81 -4.73 -5.20
N LEU A 45 -4.53 -4.57 -4.10
CA LEU A 45 -5.97 -4.72 -4.05
C LEU A 45 -6.68 -3.37 -3.85
N GLN A 46 -7.86 -3.25 -4.44
CA GLN A 46 -8.73 -2.08 -4.31
C GLN A 46 -10.05 -2.47 -3.64
N GLY A 47 -10.33 -1.84 -2.51
CA GLY A 47 -11.60 -1.91 -1.79
C GLY A 47 -12.57 -0.80 -2.21
N ALA A 48 -13.23 -0.19 -1.23
CA ALA A 48 -14.00 1.04 -1.44
C ALA A 48 -13.05 2.21 -1.72
N SER A 49 -12.66 2.35 -2.99
CA SER A 49 -11.62 3.26 -3.47
C SER A 49 -12.13 4.13 -4.63
N CYS A 50 -11.36 5.19 -4.94
CA CYS A 50 -11.58 6.05 -6.11
C CYS A 50 -10.44 5.96 -7.14
N THR A 51 -9.51 5.01 -6.97
CA THR A 51 -8.29 4.86 -7.77
C THR A 51 -7.31 6.04 -7.69
N GLY A 52 -7.63 7.07 -6.90
CA GLY A 52 -6.81 8.28 -6.78
C GLY A 52 -5.42 8.02 -6.21
N CYS A 53 -5.25 6.98 -5.38
CA CYS A 53 -3.92 6.65 -4.85
C CYS A 53 -3.07 5.97 -5.92
N SER A 54 -3.64 5.06 -6.73
CA SER A 54 -2.94 4.54 -7.91
C SER A 54 -2.51 5.67 -8.85
N ILE A 55 -3.41 6.58 -9.21
CA ILE A 55 -3.08 7.71 -10.10
C ILE A 55 -1.99 8.61 -9.50
N SER A 56 -2.03 8.83 -8.19
CA SER A 56 -0.99 9.60 -7.50
C SER A 56 0.38 8.93 -7.60
N VAL A 57 0.47 7.62 -7.39
CA VAL A 57 1.71 6.85 -7.54
C VAL A 57 2.22 6.85 -8.99
N LEU A 58 1.32 6.80 -9.97
CA LEU A 58 1.71 6.95 -11.39
C LEU A 58 2.36 8.32 -11.70
N ASN A 59 2.09 9.34 -10.89
CA ASN A 59 2.72 10.67 -11.00
C ASN A 59 4.08 10.78 -10.27
N SER A 60 4.66 9.65 -9.81
CA SER A 60 5.98 9.66 -9.18
C SER A 60 7.04 10.27 -10.10
N GLY A 61 7.80 11.24 -9.57
CA GLY A 61 8.81 11.98 -10.30
C GLY A 61 10.16 11.26 -10.35
N GLN A 62 10.76 11.00 -9.18
CA GLN A 62 12.04 10.30 -9.04
C GLN A 62 12.05 9.40 -7.81
N PRO A 63 12.09 8.06 -7.97
CA PRO A 63 12.11 7.32 -9.23
C PRO A 63 10.78 7.44 -9.99
N GLY A 64 10.84 7.39 -11.33
CA GLY A 64 9.65 7.42 -12.16
C GLY A 64 8.92 6.07 -12.17
N MET A 65 7.64 6.05 -12.54
CA MET A 65 6.84 4.81 -12.54
C MET A 65 7.46 3.67 -13.37
N LYS A 66 8.11 3.99 -14.51
CA LYS A 66 8.82 3.00 -15.31
C LYS A 66 9.88 2.28 -14.48
N GLU A 67 10.75 3.04 -13.80
CA GLU A 67 11.84 2.52 -12.98
C GLU A 67 11.30 1.73 -11.79
N ILE A 68 10.24 2.22 -11.14
CA ILE A 68 9.57 1.49 -10.05
C ILE A 68 9.15 0.09 -10.52
N LEU A 69 8.46 -0.02 -11.67
CA LEU A 69 7.98 -1.31 -12.19
C LEU A 69 9.09 -2.22 -12.73
N THR A 70 10.12 -1.64 -13.35
CA THR A 70 11.16 -2.45 -14.02
C THR A 70 12.29 -2.83 -13.07
N GLU A 71 12.62 -1.99 -12.10
CA GLU A 71 13.86 -2.09 -11.30
C GLU A 71 13.61 -2.24 -9.79
N ILE A 72 12.51 -1.69 -9.25
CA ILE A 72 12.30 -1.64 -7.79
C ILE A 72 11.37 -2.76 -7.31
N ILE A 73 10.19 -2.92 -7.89
CA ILE A 73 9.20 -3.93 -7.48
C ILE A 73 8.87 -4.92 -8.59
N ASP A 74 8.34 -6.08 -8.20
CA ASP A 74 7.71 -7.04 -9.09
C ASP A 74 6.19 -6.99 -8.87
N LEU A 75 5.52 -6.08 -9.59
CA LEU A 75 4.07 -5.88 -9.48
C LEU A 75 3.33 -7.06 -10.11
N LYS A 76 2.97 -8.05 -9.28
CA LYS A 76 2.29 -9.27 -9.70
C LYS A 76 0.87 -9.01 -10.13
N PHE A 77 0.16 -8.13 -9.41
CA PHE A 77 -1.21 -7.78 -9.72
C PHE A 77 -1.52 -6.34 -9.33
N HIS A 78 -2.21 -5.64 -10.23
CA HIS A 78 -2.88 -4.37 -9.98
C HIS A 78 -4.08 -4.25 -10.93
N PRO A 79 -5.30 -4.03 -10.43
CA PRO A 79 -6.52 -4.14 -11.22
C PRO A 79 -6.59 -3.20 -12.43
N ASN A 80 -5.99 -2.01 -12.35
CA ASN A 80 -6.04 -1.03 -13.44
C ASN A 80 -4.95 -1.17 -14.51
N VAL A 81 -3.83 -1.87 -14.25
CA VAL A 81 -2.65 -1.87 -15.15
C VAL A 81 -2.13 -3.26 -15.51
N SER A 82 -2.56 -4.31 -14.79
CA SER A 82 -2.21 -5.68 -15.14
C SER A 82 -2.82 -6.07 -16.50
N ALA A 83 -2.04 -6.80 -17.29
CA ALA A 83 -2.51 -7.35 -18.56
C ALA A 83 -3.48 -8.53 -18.37
N ALA A 84 -3.31 -9.31 -17.29
CA ALA A 84 -4.22 -10.39 -16.94
C ALA A 84 -5.53 -9.84 -16.33
N ALA A 85 -6.65 -10.48 -16.66
CA ALA A 85 -7.97 -10.15 -16.14
C ALA A 85 -8.76 -11.43 -15.77
N GLY A 86 -9.84 -11.27 -15.01
CA GLY A 86 -10.73 -12.37 -14.62
C GLY A 86 -10.01 -13.51 -13.90
N GLU A 87 -10.32 -14.75 -14.26
CA GLU A 87 -9.74 -15.94 -13.64
C GLU A 87 -8.21 -16.01 -13.75
N LEU A 88 -7.63 -15.51 -14.84
CA LEU A 88 -6.17 -15.50 -15.00
C LEU A 88 -5.52 -14.58 -13.97
N ALA A 89 -6.10 -13.41 -13.72
CA ALA A 89 -5.64 -12.51 -12.68
C ALA A 89 -5.78 -13.15 -11.29
N MET A 90 -6.92 -13.79 -11.00
CA MET A 90 -7.13 -14.49 -9.74
C MET A 90 -6.10 -15.59 -9.50
N ARG A 91 -5.73 -16.34 -10.54
CA ARG A 91 -4.68 -17.35 -10.49
C ARG A 91 -3.33 -16.75 -10.13
N VAL A 92 -2.93 -15.64 -10.76
CA VAL A 92 -1.66 -14.96 -10.44
C VAL A 92 -1.62 -14.51 -8.98
N ILE A 93 -2.72 -13.98 -8.45
CA ILE A 93 -2.83 -13.59 -7.04
C ILE A 93 -2.69 -14.83 -6.13
N ASP A 94 -3.39 -15.94 -6.45
CA ASP A 94 -3.32 -17.18 -5.69
C ASP A 94 -1.90 -17.79 -5.70
N GLU A 95 -1.27 -17.90 -6.87
CA GLU A 95 0.09 -18.42 -7.02
C GLU A 95 1.12 -17.56 -6.25
N THR A 96 0.96 -16.23 -6.29
CA THR A 96 1.83 -15.31 -5.53
C THR A 96 1.63 -15.47 -4.04
N LYS A 97 0.39 -15.59 -3.58
CA LYS A 97 0.05 -15.83 -2.17
C LYS A 97 0.68 -17.14 -1.67
N ASP A 98 0.54 -18.22 -2.44
CA ASP A 98 1.01 -19.55 -2.06
C ASP A 98 2.55 -19.66 -2.08
N ALA A 99 3.23 -18.88 -2.93
CA ALA A 99 4.69 -18.76 -2.92
C ALA A 99 5.23 -18.04 -1.66
N GLY A 100 4.42 -17.21 -1.01
CA GLY A 100 4.79 -16.39 0.15
C GLY A 100 5.77 -15.26 -0.18
N LYS A 101 6.22 -14.52 0.84
CA LYS A 101 7.21 -13.44 0.73
C LYS A 101 6.81 -12.29 -0.21
N PHE A 102 5.58 -11.81 -0.09
CA PHE A 102 5.06 -10.69 -0.88
C PHE A 102 4.57 -9.55 0.03
N TYR A 103 4.47 -8.36 -0.55
CA TYR A 103 3.86 -7.20 0.08
C TYR A 103 2.46 -6.99 -0.48
N LEU A 104 1.50 -6.75 0.41
CA LEU A 104 0.12 -6.48 0.05
C LEU A 104 -0.16 -4.98 0.14
N VAL A 105 -0.36 -4.32 -0.99
CA VAL A 105 -0.83 -2.93 -1.01
C VAL A 105 -2.35 -2.94 -1.07
N VAL A 106 -2.97 -2.16 -0.19
CA VAL A 106 -4.43 -2.05 -0.09
C VAL A 106 -4.83 -0.60 -0.25
N GLU A 107 -5.60 -0.34 -1.31
CA GLU A 107 -6.18 0.97 -1.59
C GLU A 107 -7.69 0.94 -1.32
N GLY A 108 -8.20 1.96 -0.60
CA GLY A 108 -9.62 2.06 -0.27
C GLY A 108 -9.98 1.39 1.05
N ALA A 109 -11.15 1.77 1.57
CA ALA A 109 -11.67 1.25 2.83
C ALA A 109 -12.21 -0.17 2.67
N VAL A 110 -12.41 -0.87 3.79
CA VAL A 110 -12.93 -2.23 3.82
C VAL A 110 -14.40 -2.21 4.26
N PRO A 111 -15.38 -2.46 3.36
CA PRO A 111 -16.77 -2.61 3.77
C PRO A 111 -16.95 -3.89 4.59
N THR A 112 -17.54 -3.80 5.78
CA THR A 112 -17.70 -4.95 6.68
C THR A 112 -19.15 -5.36 6.93
N LYS A 113 -20.11 -4.47 6.66
CA LYS A 113 -21.55 -4.74 6.87
C LYS A 113 -22.08 -5.77 5.86
N ASP A 114 -23.10 -6.52 6.26
CA ASP A 114 -23.79 -7.52 5.45
C ASP A 114 -22.84 -8.55 4.82
N GLY A 115 -21.88 -8.99 5.63
CA GLY A 115 -20.82 -9.93 5.19
C GLY A 115 -19.71 -9.28 4.37
N GLY A 116 -19.79 -7.99 4.02
CA GLY A 116 -18.83 -7.28 3.19
C GLY A 116 -19.20 -7.24 1.70
N ILE A 117 -20.43 -7.65 1.34
CA ILE A 117 -20.91 -7.78 -0.04
C ILE A 117 -20.82 -6.49 -0.88
N TYR A 118 -20.73 -5.33 -0.23
CA TYR A 118 -20.60 -4.04 -0.89
C TYR A 118 -19.31 -3.84 -1.68
N CYS A 119 -18.32 -4.73 -1.56
CA CYS A 119 -17.13 -4.72 -2.41
C CYS A 119 -16.66 -6.14 -2.74
N THR A 120 -16.59 -6.43 -4.03
CA THR A 120 -16.13 -7.70 -4.60
C THR A 120 -14.96 -7.43 -5.54
N VAL A 121 -13.88 -8.20 -5.45
CA VAL A 121 -12.64 -7.97 -6.22
C VAL A 121 -12.43 -8.97 -7.37
N GLY A 122 -13.37 -9.89 -7.55
CA GLY A 122 -13.32 -10.88 -8.61
C GLY A 122 -14.39 -11.93 -8.44
N GLU A 123 -14.21 -13.02 -9.17
CA GLU A 123 -15.07 -14.19 -9.13
C GLU A 123 -14.20 -15.46 -9.12
N LYS A 124 -14.64 -16.48 -8.38
CA LYS A 124 -14.04 -17.81 -8.38
C LYS A 124 -15.15 -18.85 -8.37
N ASN A 125 -15.16 -19.74 -9.36
CA ASN A 125 -16.18 -20.80 -9.51
C ASN A 125 -17.63 -20.27 -9.50
N GLY A 126 -17.90 -19.14 -10.17
CA GLY A 126 -19.25 -18.55 -10.20
C GLY A 126 -19.65 -17.79 -8.93
N GLN A 127 -18.75 -17.61 -7.96
CA GLN A 127 -19.02 -16.89 -6.72
C GLN A 127 -18.16 -15.64 -6.61
N HIS A 128 -18.77 -14.54 -6.15
CA HIS A 128 -18.07 -13.30 -5.89
C HIS A 128 -17.01 -13.47 -4.80
N VAL A 129 -15.81 -12.96 -5.07
CA VAL A 129 -14.74 -12.87 -4.09
C VAL A 129 -14.91 -11.57 -3.31
N ILE A 130 -15.37 -11.68 -2.06
CA ILE A 130 -15.57 -10.54 -1.16
C ILE A 130 -14.22 -9.92 -0.79
N PHE A 131 -14.11 -8.61 -0.92
CA PHE A 131 -12.86 -7.88 -0.65
C PHE A 131 -12.34 -8.10 0.76
N LYS A 132 -13.22 -7.99 1.78
CA LYS A 132 -12.87 -8.18 3.19
C LYS A 132 -12.23 -9.56 3.44
N ASP A 133 -12.85 -10.62 2.92
CA ASP A 133 -12.37 -11.99 3.13
C ASP A 133 -11.06 -12.22 2.37
N ARG A 134 -10.95 -11.67 1.15
CA ARG A 134 -9.73 -11.75 0.34
C ARG A 134 -8.56 -10.98 0.94
N LEU A 135 -8.83 -9.83 1.55
CA LEU A 135 -7.85 -9.05 2.30
C LEU A 135 -7.28 -9.87 3.45
N ILE A 136 -8.14 -10.48 4.28
CA ILE A 136 -7.73 -11.30 5.42
C ILE A 136 -6.86 -12.49 4.93
N GLU A 137 -7.33 -13.22 3.93
CA GLU A 137 -6.63 -14.39 3.36
C GLU A 137 -5.22 -14.03 2.85
N LEU A 138 -5.07 -12.89 2.15
CA LEU A 138 -3.77 -12.45 1.66
C LEU A 138 -2.89 -11.90 2.78
N ALA A 139 -3.46 -11.14 3.71
CA ALA A 139 -2.71 -10.53 4.81
C ALA A 139 -2.06 -11.58 5.70
N GLU A 140 -2.70 -12.73 5.95
CA GLU A 140 -2.13 -13.86 6.71
C GLU A 140 -0.82 -14.42 6.13
N LYS A 141 -0.56 -14.19 4.83
CA LYS A 141 0.62 -14.70 4.10
C LYS A 141 1.59 -13.61 3.67
N ALA A 142 1.19 -12.34 3.75
CA ALA A 142 2.01 -11.20 3.37
C ALA A 142 3.10 -10.94 4.42
N GLU A 143 4.25 -10.42 4.00
CA GLU A 143 5.31 -9.95 4.89
C GLU A 143 4.88 -8.68 5.63
N ALA A 144 4.20 -7.80 4.92
CA ALA A 144 3.57 -6.61 5.46
C ALA A 144 2.41 -6.17 4.56
N VAL A 145 1.47 -5.43 5.16
CA VAL A 145 0.37 -4.79 4.46
C VAL A 145 0.61 -3.28 4.44
N ILE A 146 0.53 -2.68 3.26
CA ILE A 146 0.65 -1.22 3.07
C ILE A 146 -0.75 -0.68 2.79
N ALA A 147 -1.32 0.02 3.77
CA ALA A 147 -2.62 0.67 3.63
C ALA A 147 -2.42 2.08 3.03
N ILE A 148 -2.56 2.17 1.69
CA ILE A 148 -2.34 3.41 0.95
C ILE A 148 -3.62 4.25 0.87
N GLY A 149 -3.49 5.50 1.29
CA GLY A 149 -4.56 6.48 1.30
C GLY A 149 -5.38 6.47 2.57
N THR A 150 -5.98 7.62 2.89
CA THR A 150 -6.79 7.81 4.10
C THR A 150 -7.94 6.81 4.21
N CYS A 151 -8.51 6.38 3.08
CA CYS A 151 -9.55 5.35 3.05
C CYS A 151 -9.03 4.00 3.58
N ALA A 152 -7.87 3.54 3.11
CA ALA A 152 -7.30 2.29 3.58
C ALA A 152 -6.76 2.41 5.01
N SER A 153 -6.09 3.51 5.35
CA SER A 153 -5.51 3.69 6.69
C SER A 153 -6.58 3.81 7.76
N TYR A 154 -7.66 4.56 7.51
CA TYR A 154 -8.59 5.01 8.56
C TYR A 154 -10.08 4.89 8.19
N GLY A 155 -10.42 4.32 7.04
CA GLY A 155 -11.79 4.23 6.52
C GLY A 155 -12.19 5.43 5.65
N GLY A 156 -11.70 6.63 5.93
CA GLY A 156 -11.84 7.82 5.07
C GLY A 156 -13.28 8.19 4.70
N VAL A 157 -13.47 8.73 3.49
CA VAL A 157 -14.79 9.17 3.00
C VAL A 157 -15.84 8.04 3.04
N PRO A 158 -15.54 6.78 2.62
CA PRO A 158 -16.51 5.68 2.72
C PRO A 158 -16.98 5.34 4.14
N ALA A 159 -16.18 5.66 5.16
CA ALA A 159 -16.50 5.40 6.57
C ALA A 159 -17.11 6.62 7.30
N ALA A 160 -17.22 7.77 6.63
CA ALA A 160 -17.87 8.95 7.19
C ALA A 160 -19.36 8.68 7.46
N ASP A 161 -19.94 9.43 8.41
CA ASP A 161 -21.38 9.35 8.71
C ASP A 161 -22.21 9.52 7.42
N PRO A 162 -23.22 8.65 7.15
CA PRO A 162 -23.80 7.63 8.04
C PRO A 162 -23.20 6.22 7.94
N ASN A 163 -22.06 6.04 7.25
CA ASN A 163 -21.34 4.77 7.04
C ASN A 163 -22.26 3.57 6.69
N PRO A 164 -23.06 3.66 5.62
CA PRO A 164 -24.12 2.69 5.34
C PRO A 164 -23.61 1.27 5.04
N THR A 165 -22.34 1.14 4.64
CA THR A 165 -21.66 -0.12 4.28
C THR A 165 -20.72 -0.64 5.38
N GLY A 166 -20.62 0.07 6.51
CA GLY A 166 -19.73 -0.32 7.61
C GLY A 166 -18.25 -0.35 7.21
N CYS A 167 -17.80 0.62 6.41
CA CYS A 167 -16.40 0.76 6.03
C CYS A 167 -15.51 0.99 7.25
N LYS A 168 -14.37 0.32 7.27
CA LYS A 168 -13.29 0.46 8.27
C LYS A 168 -11.93 0.59 7.58
N GLY A 169 -10.92 1.04 8.33
CA GLY A 169 -9.53 0.97 7.91
C GLY A 169 -9.00 -0.48 7.93
N VAL A 170 -7.96 -0.75 7.15
CA VAL A 170 -7.36 -2.07 6.96
C VAL A 170 -6.87 -2.65 8.27
N GLN A 171 -6.12 -1.88 9.06
CA GLN A 171 -5.58 -2.34 10.34
C GLN A 171 -6.69 -2.80 11.29
N ALA A 172 -7.77 -2.02 11.42
CA ALA A 172 -8.89 -2.38 12.29
C ALA A 172 -9.55 -3.71 11.86
N VAL A 173 -9.72 -3.95 10.56
CA VAL A 173 -10.29 -5.22 10.07
C VAL A 173 -9.35 -6.40 10.33
N LEU A 174 -8.05 -6.22 10.13
CA LEU A 174 -7.06 -7.28 10.35
C LEU A 174 -6.92 -7.63 11.83
N GLU A 175 -6.94 -6.64 12.72
CA GLU A 175 -6.93 -6.84 14.17
C GLU A 175 -8.20 -7.58 14.63
N GLU A 176 -9.38 -7.21 14.13
CA GLU A 176 -10.64 -7.91 14.41
C GLU A 176 -10.62 -9.38 13.93
N ALA A 177 -9.90 -9.67 12.84
CA ALA A 177 -9.71 -11.01 12.32
C ALA A 177 -8.57 -11.79 13.02
N GLY A 178 -7.82 -11.16 13.93
CA GLY A 178 -6.70 -11.79 14.62
C GLY A 178 -5.43 -11.96 13.77
N VAL A 179 -5.33 -11.23 12.65
CA VAL A 179 -4.16 -11.22 11.77
C VAL A 179 -3.07 -10.33 12.36
N GLN A 180 -1.87 -10.88 12.59
CA GLN A 180 -0.76 -10.17 13.23
C GLN A 180 0.22 -9.51 12.24
N THR A 181 -0.04 -9.63 10.94
CA THR A 181 0.81 -9.09 9.89
C THR A 181 0.97 -7.57 10.06
N PRO A 182 2.20 -7.03 10.06
CA PRO A 182 2.43 -5.60 10.23
C PRO A 182 1.69 -4.78 9.17
N VAL A 183 0.99 -3.73 9.61
CA VAL A 183 0.32 -2.77 8.74
C VAL A 183 1.05 -1.43 8.78
N VAL A 184 1.44 -0.93 7.61
CA VAL A 184 2.01 0.41 7.43
C VAL A 184 0.95 1.30 6.82
N ASN A 185 0.57 2.35 7.55
CA ASN A 185 -0.37 3.35 7.06
C ASN A 185 0.38 4.44 6.31
N VAL A 186 0.01 4.67 5.04
CA VAL A 186 0.54 5.76 4.21
C VAL A 186 -0.63 6.65 3.78
N PRO A 187 -1.14 7.52 4.67
CA PRO A 187 -2.39 8.24 4.45
C PRO A 187 -2.25 9.39 3.43
N GLY A 188 -3.38 10.02 3.12
CA GLY A 188 -3.52 11.08 2.12
C GLY A 188 -4.72 10.80 1.21
N CYS A 189 -5.34 11.85 0.64
CA CYS A 189 -6.51 11.70 -0.23
C CYS A 189 -6.38 12.56 -1.51
N PRO A 190 -5.45 12.21 -2.42
CA PRO A 190 -4.64 10.99 -2.42
C PRO A 190 -3.32 11.12 -1.63
N THR A 191 -2.68 9.99 -1.34
CA THR A 191 -1.31 9.91 -0.81
C THR A 191 -0.34 10.52 -1.81
N HIS A 192 0.63 11.33 -1.36
CA HIS A 192 1.68 11.85 -2.24
C HIS A 192 2.59 10.70 -2.73
N PRO A 193 3.00 10.63 -4.01
CA PRO A 193 3.81 9.53 -4.53
C PRO A 193 5.09 9.28 -3.72
N ASP A 194 5.82 10.33 -3.38
CA ASP A 194 7.07 10.22 -2.60
C ASP A 194 6.87 9.57 -1.21
N TRP A 195 5.68 9.67 -0.61
CA TRP A 195 5.40 9.05 0.68
C TRP A 195 5.13 7.55 0.56
N PHE A 196 4.65 7.11 -0.59
CA PHE A 196 4.44 5.69 -0.87
C PHE A 196 5.72 5.01 -1.35
N VAL A 197 6.53 5.72 -2.14
CA VAL A 197 7.77 5.20 -2.72
C VAL A 197 8.93 5.20 -1.71
N GLY A 198 9.01 6.22 -0.85
CA GLY A 198 10.04 6.35 0.19
C GLY A 198 9.76 5.49 1.41
#